data_AF-A0A9P6AJB9-F1
#
_entry.id   AF-A0A9P6AJB9-F1
#
_cell.length_a   1.000
_cell.length_b   1.000
_cell.length_c   1.000
_cell.angle_alpha   90.00
_cell.angle_beta   90.00
_cell.angle_gamma   90.00
#
_symmetry.space_group_name_H-M   'P 1'
#
loop_
_entity.id
_entity.type
_entity.pdbx_description
1 polymer ?
#
loop_
_entity_poly.entity_id
_entity_poly.type
_entity_poly.pdbx_seq_one_letter_code
_entity_poly.pdbx_strand_id
1 'polypeptide(L)'
;MHYPYPVVVKEIQDAVENALGLVKHSILSRRHSDSKENKVIASLSLGAPRTFIMTPRKGSPGKSVKWILENGSLVVMQGKTQDNWKHEIPKEPKVKESRISLTFRQVEDVK
;
A
#
# COMPACT_ATOMS: atom_id res chain seq x y z
N MET A 1 11.48 14.56 -16.15
CA MET A 1 10.60 15.60 -15.59
C MET A 1 10.39 15.27 -14.12
N HIS A 2 11.03 16.02 -13.22
CA HIS A 2 10.78 15.93 -11.79
C HIS A 2 9.69 16.94 -11.47
N TYR A 3 8.43 16.50 -11.43
CA TYR A 3 7.35 17.37 -10.99
C TYR A 3 7.28 17.31 -9.46
N PRO A 4 7.27 18.46 -8.77
CA PRO A 4 7.01 18.46 -7.34
C PRO A 4 5.64 17.83 -7.09
N TYR A 5 5.54 17.04 -6.03
CA TYR A 5 4.26 16.48 -5.63
C TYR A 5 3.24 17.62 -5.39
N PRO A 6 1.98 17.46 -5.81
CA PRO A 6 0.92 18.36 -5.40
C PRO A 6 0.90 18.50 -3.88
N VAL A 7 0.63 19.71 -3.37
CA VAL A 7 0.65 20.03 -1.93
C VAL A 7 -0.16 19.02 -1.12
N VAL A 8 -1.35 18.65 -1.60
CA VAL A 8 -2.22 17.64 -0.96
C VAL A 8 -1.56 16.27 -0.80
N VAL A 9 -0.76 15.81 -1.77
CA VAL A 9 -0.08 14.51 -1.68
C VAL A 9 1.04 14.59 -0.64
N LYS A 10 1.73 15.73 -0.57
CA LYS A 10 2.76 15.98 0.43
C LYS A 10 2.18 16.05 1.85
N GLU A 11 1.05 16.71 2.05
CA GLU A 11 0.37 16.75 3.36
C GLU A 11 -0.05 15.36 3.83
N ILE A 12 -0.60 14.53 2.93
CA ILE A 12 -0.95 13.15 3.26
C ILE A 12 0.30 12.34 3.57
N GLN A 13 1.39 12.54 2.82
CA GLN A 13 2.67 11.90 3.11
C GLN A 13 3.17 12.26 4.51
N ASP A 14 3.21 13.55 4.84
CA ASP A 14 3.66 14.04 6.15
C ASP A 14 2.77 13.48 7.28
N ALA A 15 1.46 13.43 7.07
CA ALA A 15 0.53 12.84 8.05
C ALA A 15 0.77 11.34 8.26
N VAL A 16 1.01 10.58 7.18
CA VAL A 16 1.31 9.14 7.25
C VAL A 16 2.67 8.89 7.91
N GLU A 17 3.69 9.69 7.58
CA GLU A 17 5.03 9.60 8.18
C GLU A 17 4.99 9.87 9.69
N ASN A 18 4.28 10.93 10.10
CA ASN A 18 4.10 11.26 11.52
C ASN A 18 3.33 10.17 12.28
N ALA A 19 2.26 9.62 11.69
CA ALA A 19 1.44 8.60 12.34
C ALA A 19 2.20 7.27 12.52
N LEU A 20 3.09 6.93 11.59
CA LEU A 20 3.85 5.68 11.61
C LEU A 20 5.24 5.82 12.26
N GLY A 21 5.70 7.04 12.54
CA GLY A 21 7.05 7.31 13.05
C GLY A 21 8.14 6.90 12.04
N LEU A 22 7.83 6.95 10.75
CA LEU A 22 8.69 6.45 9.67
C LEU A 22 9.22 7.61 8.83
N VAL A 23 10.47 7.51 8.39
CA VAL A 23 11.16 8.58 7.65
C VAL A 23 11.19 8.27 6.16
N LYS A 24 10.71 9.21 5.34
CA LYS A 24 10.79 9.29 3.87
C LYS A 24 10.22 8.09 3.10
N HIS A 25 9.05 8.29 2.53
CA HIS A 25 8.48 7.40 1.51
C HIS A 25 8.51 8.03 0.12
N SER A 26 8.86 7.24 -0.90
CA SER A 26 8.67 7.58 -2.31
C SER A 26 7.29 7.10 -2.78
N ILE A 27 6.59 7.89 -3.62
CA ILE A 27 5.21 7.62 -4.05
C ILE A 27 5.07 7.43 -5.56
N LEU A 28 4.13 6.53 -5.87
CA LEU A 28 3.37 6.25 -7.10
C LEU A 28 3.97 5.23 -8.07
N SER A 29 3.61 3.97 -7.88
CA SER A 29 3.55 3.01 -8.98
C SER A 29 2.10 2.59 -9.20
N ARG A 30 1.54 2.92 -10.37
CA ARG A 30 0.32 2.27 -10.92
C ARG A 30 0.53 0.76 -11.17
N ARG A 31 1.76 0.24 -11.06
CA ARG A 31 2.11 -1.15 -11.33
C ARG A 31 2.23 -1.95 -10.05
N HIS A 32 1.48 -3.05 -10.05
CA HIS A 32 1.36 -4.08 -9.02
C HIS A 32 2.64 -4.95 -8.94
N SER A 33 3.79 -4.33 -8.69
CA SER A 33 5.04 -5.04 -8.41
C SER A 33 5.66 -4.45 -7.15
N ASP A 34 5.48 -5.17 -6.05
CA ASP A 34 6.24 -4.92 -4.82
C ASP A 34 7.58 -5.64 -4.98
N SER A 35 8.66 -4.87 -5.02
CA SER A 35 10.02 -5.40 -5.01
C SER A 35 10.43 -5.75 -3.57
N LYS A 36 11.36 -6.70 -3.42
CA LYS A 36 11.92 -7.13 -2.12
C LYS A 36 12.65 -6.02 -1.35
N GLU A 37 12.94 -4.90 -2.01
CA GLU A 37 13.68 -3.77 -1.45
C GLU A 37 12.78 -2.80 -0.66
N ASN A 38 11.46 -2.99 -0.67
CA ASN A 38 10.53 -2.14 0.08
C ASN A 38 10.44 -2.63 1.54
N LYS A 39 11.06 -1.91 2.48
CA LYS A 39 11.02 -2.26 3.92
C LYS A 39 9.63 -2.06 4.52
N VAL A 40 9.00 -0.95 4.18
CA VAL A 40 7.64 -0.61 4.61
C VAL A 40 6.85 -0.10 3.43
N ILE A 41 5.63 -0.63 3.29
CA ILE A 41 4.63 -0.19 2.32
C ILE A 41 3.39 0.23 3.10
N ALA A 42 3.04 1.51 3.02
CA ALA A 42 1.77 2.02 3.53
C ALA A 42 0.84 2.33 2.35
N SER A 43 -0.40 1.84 2.39
CA SER A 43 -1.38 2.02 1.33
C SER A 43 -2.66 2.63 1.90
N LEU A 44 -2.94 3.88 1.52
CA LEU A 44 -4.16 4.60 1.85
C LEU A 44 -5.21 4.38 0.77
N SER A 45 -6.40 3.97 1.17
CA SER A 45 -7.55 3.75 0.28
C SER A 45 -8.50 4.94 0.37
N LEU A 46 -8.81 5.57 -0.76
CA LEU A 46 -9.76 6.69 -0.84
C LEU A 46 -10.86 6.37 -1.84
N GLY A 47 -12.11 6.64 -1.49
CA GLY A 47 -13.29 6.36 -2.31
C GLY A 47 -13.91 5.00 -2.01
N ALA A 48 -14.35 4.31 -3.06
CA ALA A 48 -15.20 3.12 -2.93
C ALA A 48 -14.53 1.97 -2.18
N PRO A 49 -15.25 1.25 -1.29
CA PRO A 49 -14.71 0.12 -0.57
C PRO A 49 -14.29 -1.00 -1.53
N ARG A 50 -13.18 -1.67 -1.19
CA ARG A 50 -12.69 -2.82 -1.96
C ARG A 50 -12.22 -3.93 -1.02
N THR A 51 -12.43 -5.16 -1.45
CA THR A 51 -11.88 -6.31 -0.75
C THR A 51 -10.36 -6.32 -0.88
N PHE A 52 -9.63 -6.51 0.22
CA PHE A 52 -8.20 -6.74 0.24
C PHE A 52 -7.93 -8.14 0.79
N ILE A 53 -7.17 -8.92 0.05
CA ILE A 53 -6.89 -10.31 0.36
C ILE A 53 -5.39 -10.46 0.55
N MET A 54 -4.98 -11.07 1.66
CA MET A 54 -3.62 -11.57 1.83
C MET A 54 -3.64 -13.10 1.84
N THR A 55 -2.82 -13.70 0.98
CA THR A 55 -2.66 -15.14 0.86
C THR A 55 -1.21 -15.52 1.16
N PRO A 56 -0.95 -16.49 2.07
CA PRO A 56 0.40 -16.97 2.31
C PRO A 56 1.00 -17.53 1.03
N ARG A 57 2.30 -17.29 0.80
CA ARG A 57 3.05 -17.94 -0.26
C ARG A 57 3.29 -19.41 0.09
N LYS A 58 3.58 -20.22 -0.94
CA LYS A 58 3.82 -21.66 -0.77
C LYS A 58 4.98 -21.86 0.21
N GLY A 59 4.72 -22.57 1.31
CA GLY A 59 5.70 -22.84 2.37
C GLY A 59 5.67 -21.85 3.54
N SER A 60 4.90 -20.77 3.47
CA SER A 60 4.69 -19.84 4.59
C SER A 60 3.49 -20.30 5.44
N PRO A 61 3.57 -20.18 6.78
CA PRO A 61 2.46 -20.56 7.66
C PRO A 61 1.29 -19.57 7.55
N GLY A 62 0.07 -20.04 7.79
CA GLY A 62 -1.13 -19.21 7.89
C GLY A 62 -2.25 -19.62 6.92
N LYS A 63 -3.37 -18.91 7.01
CA LYS A 63 -4.52 -19.03 6.10
C LYS A 63 -4.74 -17.69 5.40
N SER A 64 -5.35 -17.72 4.22
CA SER A 64 -5.75 -16.48 3.55
C SER A 64 -6.71 -15.68 4.44
N VAL A 65 -6.46 -14.38 4.51
CA VAL A 65 -7.24 -13.41 5.28
C VAL A 65 -7.78 -12.34 4.34
N LYS A 66 -8.97 -11.83 4.66
CA LYS A 66 -9.70 -10.86 3.82
C LYS A 66 -10.25 -9.76 4.71
N TRP A 67 -10.14 -8.53 4.22
CA TRP A 67 -10.71 -7.35 4.86
C TRP A 67 -11.37 -6.45 3.81
N ILE A 68 -12.31 -5.62 4.24
CA ILE A 68 -12.87 -4.56 3.40
C ILE A 68 -12.11 -3.28 3.72
N LEU A 69 -11.46 -2.71 2.70
CA LEU A 69 -10.82 -1.41 2.82
C LEU A 69 -11.83 -0.33 2.52
N GLU A 70 -12.41 0.22 3.58
CA GLU A 70 -13.30 1.38 3.53
C GLU A 70 -12.54 2.65 3.13
N ASN A 71 -13.29 3.71 2.79
CA ASN A 71 -12.72 5.03 2.56
C ASN A 71 -11.91 5.50 3.78
N GLY A 72 -10.67 5.95 3.54
CA GLY A 72 -9.74 6.38 4.59
C GLY A 72 -8.95 5.24 5.25
N SER A 73 -9.15 3.98 4.84
CA SER A 73 -8.41 2.85 5.41
C SER A 73 -6.92 2.91 5.04
N LEU A 74 -6.06 2.78 6.05
CA LEU A 74 -4.61 2.67 5.89
C LEU A 74 -4.15 1.23 6.17
N VAL A 75 -3.50 0.62 5.19
CA VAL A 75 -2.87 -0.70 5.33
C VAL A 75 -1.37 -0.52 5.38
N VAL A 76 -0.72 -1.03 6.43
CA VAL A 76 0.74 -1.00 6.56
C VAL A 76 1.28 -2.42 6.48
N MET A 77 2.14 -2.68 5.50
CA MET A 77 2.85 -3.93 5.30
C MET A 77 4.34 -3.71 5.58
N GLN A 78 4.86 -4.35 6.61
CA GLN A 78 6.26 -4.22 7.03
C GLN A 78 6.91 -5.58 7.31
N GLY A 79 8.24 -5.59 7.39
CA GLY A 79 9.02 -6.79 7.70
C GLY A 79 8.85 -7.87 6.65
N LYS A 80 8.67 -9.13 7.07
CA LYS A 80 8.60 -10.31 6.18
C LYS A 80 7.26 -10.47 5.44
N THR A 81 6.40 -9.44 5.47
CA THR A 81 5.07 -9.52 4.87
C THR A 81 5.16 -9.76 3.36
N GLN A 82 6.04 -9.04 2.66
CA GLN A 82 6.20 -9.18 1.20
C GLN A 82 6.84 -10.52 0.79
N ASP A 83 7.67 -11.08 1.67
CA ASP A 83 8.34 -12.38 1.45
C ASP A 83 7.39 -13.56 1.65
N ASN A 84 6.49 -13.46 2.64
CA ASN A 84 5.63 -14.57 3.05
C ASN A 84 4.21 -14.49 2.51
N TRP A 85 3.76 -13.31 2.08
CA TRP A 85 2.38 -13.09 1.68
C TRP A 85 2.31 -12.46 0.29
N LYS A 86 1.24 -12.80 -0.42
CA LYS A 86 0.78 -12.13 -1.63
C LYS A 86 -0.47 -11.36 -1.27
N HIS A 87 -0.52 -10.07 -1.60
CA HIS A 87 -1.73 -9.27 -1.45
C HIS A 87 -2.40 -9.02 -2.81
N GLU A 88 -3.72 -8.89 -2.81
CA GLU A 88 -4.49 -8.53 -4.01
C GLU A 88 -5.78 -7.78 -3.67
N ILE A 89 -6.19 -6.90 -4.60
CA ILE A 89 -7.54 -6.35 -4.68
C ILE A 89 -8.23 -7.06 -5.85
N PRO A 90 -9.16 -7.99 -5.61
CA PRO A 90 -9.83 -8.70 -6.69
C PRO A 90 -10.70 -7.74 -7.52
N LYS A 91 -10.99 -8.12 -8.77
CA LYS A 91 -11.95 -7.39 -9.58
C LYS A 91 -13.34 -7.58 -8.99
N GLU A 92 -14.03 -6.48 -8.70
CA GLU A 92 -15.39 -6.48 -8.16
C GLU A 92 -16.34 -5.77 -9.15
N PRO A 93 -16.89 -6.48 -10.16
CA PRO A 93 -17.64 -5.86 -11.27
C PRO A 93 -18.91 -5.13 -10.84
N LYS A 94 -19.42 -5.45 -9.65
CA LYS A 94 -20.61 -4.86 -9.06
C LYS A 94 -20.36 -3.46 -8.50
N VAL A 95 -19.12 -3.13 -8.11
CA VAL A 95 -18.80 -1.81 -7.58
C VAL A 95 -18.44 -0.88 -8.74
N LYS A 96 -19.23 0.19 -8.92
CA LYS A 96 -19.13 1.10 -10.07
C LYS A 96 -18.38 2.38 -9.75
N GLU A 97 -18.22 2.67 -8.47
CA GLU A 97 -17.57 3.83 -7.93
C GLU A 97 -16.04 3.69 -7.99
N SER A 98 -15.38 4.83 -8.18
CA SER A 98 -13.92 4.91 -8.28
C SER A 98 -13.25 4.76 -6.92
N ARG A 99 -12.04 4.20 -6.93
CA ARG A 99 -11.14 4.12 -5.77
C ARG A 99 -9.76 4.59 -6.18
N ILE A 100 -9.15 5.41 -5.34
CA ILE A 100 -7.76 5.85 -5.44
C ILE A 100 -6.97 5.13 -4.35
N SER A 101 -5.80 4.60 -4.71
CA SER A 101 -4.85 4.02 -3.75
C SER A 101 -3.59 4.86 -3.76
N LEU A 102 -3.23 5.42 -2.62
CA LEU A 102 -1.95 6.10 -2.44
C LEU A 102 -1.02 5.14 -1.72
N THR A 103 0.03 4.70 -2.40
CA THR A 103 1.00 3.75 -1.85
C THR A 103 2.33 4.46 -1.64
N PHE A 104 2.72 4.53 -0.38
CA PHE A 104 3.96 5.10 0.14
C PHE A 104 4.93 3.96 0.37
N ARG A 105 6.13 4.04 -0.21
CA ARG A 105 7.16 3.01 -0.08
C ARG A 105 8.44 3.59 0.47
N GLN A 106 8.98 2.97 1.51
CA GLN A 106 10.33 3.26 1.96
C GLN A 106 11.30 2.47 1.07
N VAL A 107 12.08 3.19 0.26
CA VAL A 107 13.18 2.63 -0.54
C VAL A 107 14.48 2.80 0.25
N GLU A 108 15.41 1.86 0.14
CA GLU A 108 16.76 2.07 0.66
C GLU A 108 17.44 3.18 -0.14
N ASP A 109 18.13 4.09 0.55
CA ASP A 109 19.08 4.98 -0.11
C ASP A 109 20.17 4.10 -0.74
N VAL A 110 20.16 3.99 -2.07
CA VAL A 110 21.27 3.41 -2.82
C VAL A 110 22.46 4.35 -2.57
N LYS A 111 23.38 3.93 -1.71
CA LYS A 111 24.71 4.56 -1.56
C LYS A 111 25.55 4.33 -2.81
#